data_AF-A0AA39Z0A5-F1
#
_entry.id   AF-A0AA39Z0A5-F1
#
_cell.length_a   1.000
_cell.length_b   1.000
_cell.length_c   1.000
_cell.angle_alpha   90.00
_cell.angle_beta   90.00
_cell.angle_gamma   90.00
#
_symmetry.space_group_name_H-M   'P 1'
#
loop_
_entity.id
_entity.type
_entity.pdbx_description
1 polymer ?
#
loop_
_entity_poly.entity_id
_entity_poly.type
_entity_poly.pdbx_seq_one_letter_code
_entity_poly.pdbx_strand_id
1 'polypeptide(L)'
;MELCHVLAATLLASFTGAVPTAATNPLDIIRALKIDDDGFVHTGDDGVTRSYNANNEVIDYYQTDPQQLEMLVNFWPIVTDKDHLRQIFNGVDGRVVVNEDTLLHPPEELRPAAIPAPGSSSIDPALLEKRDVV
;
A
#
# COMPACT_ATOMS: atom_id res chain seq x y z
N MET A 1 26.82 -19.13 -40.11
CA MET A 1 27.41 -17.98 -39.41
C MET A 1 26.34 -17.47 -38.46
N GLU A 2 26.09 -18.23 -37.40
CA GLU A 2 26.62 -17.98 -36.04
C GLU A 2 25.98 -16.71 -35.45
N LEU A 3 24.83 -16.85 -34.78
CA LEU A 3 24.71 -17.08 -33.34
C LEU A 3 25.26 -15.89 -32.52
N CYS A 4 24.38 -14.99 -32.08
CA CYS A 4 24.69 -14.13 -30.94
C CYS A 4 23.49 -14.11 -29.98
N HIS A 5 23.77 -14.59 -28.79
CA HIS A 5 22.86 -14.79 -27.66
C HIS A 5 22.46 -13.44 -27.08
N VAL A 6 21.16 -13.20 -26.91
CA VAL A 6 20.68 -12.47 -25.73
C VAL A 6 19.40 -13.12 -25.26
N LEU A 7 19.56 -14.14 -24.42
CA LEU A 7 18.51 -14.65 -23.54
C LEU A 7 18.28 -13.58 -22.47
N ALA A 8 17.43 -12.59 -22.73
CA ALA A 8 16.88 -11.78 -21.66
C ALA A 8 15.67 -12.55 -21.11
N ALA A 9 15.94 -13.42 -20.15
CA ALA A 9 14.91 -14.02 -19.31
C ALA A 9 14.24 -12.90 -18.51
N THR A 10 13.21 -12.27 -19.07
CA THR A 10 12.34 -11.38 -18.30
C THR A 10 11.56 -12.26 -17.33
N LEU A 11 12.02 -12.22 -16.08
CA LEU A 11 11.42 -12.84 -14.92
C LEU A 11 9.93 -12.41 -14.87
N LEU A 12 9.01 -13.34 -15.15
CA LEU A 12 7.61 -13.16 -14.76
C LEU A 12 7.59 -13.25 -13.24
N ALA A 13 7.73 -12.11 -12.57
CA ALA A 13 7.38 -12.00 -11.17
C ALA A 13 5.87 -12.15 -11.09
N SER A 14 5.40 -13.33 -10.70
CA SER A 14 4.00 -13.57 -10.38
C SER A 14 3.65 -12.76 -9.13
N PHE A 15 3.24 -11.51 -9.32
CA PHE A 15 2.68 -10.72 -8.24
C PHE A 15 1.27 -11.25 -7.99
N THR A 16 1.12 -11.88 -6.82
CA THR A 16 -0.18 -12.42 -6.42
C THR A 16 -0.94 -11.25 -5.80
N GLY A 17 -1.72 -10.53 -6.60
CA GLY A 17 -2.65 -9.53 -6.06
C GLY A 17 -3.60 -10.22 -5.08
N ALA A 18 -3.45 -9.95 -3.78
CA ALA A 18 -4.25 -10.56 -2.75
C ALA A 18 -5.69 -10.01 -2.85
N VAL A 19 -6.65 -10.85 -3.23
CA VAL A 19 -8.07 -10.53 -3.12
C VAL A 19 -8.45 -10.51 -1.63
N PRO A 20 -8.97 -9.40 -1.07
CA PRO A 20 -9.26 -9.28 0.35
C PRO A 20 -10.25 -10.34 0.85
N THR A 21 -9.81 -11.17 1.79
CA THR A 21 -10.70 -11.74 2.82
C THR A 21 -10.99 -10.62 3.81
N ALA A 22 -12.24 -10.48 4.28
CA ALA A 22 -12.69 -9.42 5.19
C ALA A 22 -11.73 -9.25 6.39
N ALA A 23 -10.77 -8.32 6.26
CA ALA A 23 -9.85 -8.01 7.32
C ALA A 23 -10.62 -7.36 8.48
N THR A 24 -10.41 -7.84 9.70
CA THR A 24 -11.10 -7.32 10.90
C THR A 24 -10.23 -6.29 11.64
N ASN A 25 -8.94 -6.17 11.28
CA ASN A 25 -7.99 -5.25 11.87
C ASN A 25 -7.22 -4.48 10.77
N PRO A 26 -7.04 -3.15 10.89
CA PRO A 26 -6.27 -2.35 9.93
C PRO A 26 -4.82 -2.82 9.76
N LEU A 27 -4.21 -3.41 10.79
CA LEU A 27 -2.88 -4.01 10.68
C LEU A 27 -2.83 -5.22 9.74
N ASP A 28 -3.94 -5.95 9.57
CA ASP A 28 -3.97 -7.12 8.69
C ASP A 28 -3.88 -6.70 7.22
N ILE A 29 -4.35 -5.50 6.88
CA ILE A 29 -4.19 -4.91 5.54
C ILE A 29 -2.72 -4.62 5.27
N ILE A 30 -2.04 -3.97 6.24
CA ILE A 30 -0.62 -3.62 6.10
C ILE A 30 0.25 -4.88 6.06
N ARG A 31 -0.06 -5.89 6.88
CA ARG A 31 0.66 -7.17 6.91
C ARG A 31 0.43 -8.03 5.66
N ALA A 32 -0.65 -7.79 4.92
CA ALA A 32 -0.89 -8.47 3.66
C ALA A 32 0.00 -7.94 2.52
N LEU A 33 0.60 -6.76 2.70
CA LEU A 33 1.50 -6.15 1.73
C LEU A 33 2.93 -6.65 1.93
N LYS A 34 3.65 -6.85 0.82
CA LYS A 34 5.10 -6.88 0.81
C LYS A 34 5.64 -5.51 1.23
N ILE A 35 6.48 -5.50 2.27
CA ILE A 35 7.11 -4.29 2.81
C ILE A 35 8.59 -4.27 2.42
N ASP A 36 9.09 -3.07 2.13
CA ASP A 36 10.50 -2.75 2.00
C ASP A 36 10.95 -1.98 3.24
N ASP A 37 12.11 -2.31 3.80
CA ASP A 37 12.60 -1.73 5.07
C ASP A 37 12.86 -0.22 4.97
N ASP A 38 13.25 0.25 3.79
CA ASP A 38 13.47 1.67 3.47
C ASP A 38 12.26 2.28 2.72
N GLY A 39 11.16 1.53 2.65
CA GLY A 39 9.92 1.89 1.98
C GLY A 39 8.88 2.52 2.90
N PHE A 40 7.67 2.67 2.35
CA PHE A 40 6.51 3.16 3.10
C PHE A 40 5.19 2.65 2.51
N VAL A 41 4.11 2.76 3.28
CA VAL A 41 2.75 2.43 2.84
C VAL A 41 1.92 3.70 2.73
N HIS A 42 1.15 3.83 1.65
CA HIS A 42 0.26 4.96 1.41
C HIS A 42 -1.06 4.49 0.82
N THR A 43 -2.18 5.01 1.33
CA THR A 43 -3.51 4.82 0.76
C THR A 43 -3.86 6.04 -0.07
N GLY A 44 -4.04 5.83 -1.38
CA GLY A 44 -4.44 6.89 -2.30
C GLY A 44 -5.93 7.21 -2.20
N ASP A 45 -6.33 8.34 -2.76
CA ASP A 45 -7.73 8.82 -2.81
C ASP A 45 -8.66 7.87 -3.60
N ASP A 46 -8.08 6.94 -4.36
CA ASP A 46 -8.77 5.85 -5.04
C ASP A 46 -9.14 4.67 -4.12
N GLY A 47 -8.75 4.73 -2.85
CA GLY A 47 -9.04 3.70 -1.86
C GLY A 47 -8.13 2.48 -1.96
N VAL A 48 -7.03 2.56 -2.72
CA VAL A 48 -6.05 1.47 -2.81
C VAL A 48 -4.87 1.79 -1.91
N THR A 49 -4.57 0.85 -1.02
CA THR A 49 -3.38 0.90 -0.16
C THR A 49 -2.20 0.30 -0.90
N ARG A 50 -1.13 1.07 -1.09
CA ARG A 50 0.06 0.69 -1.86
C ARG A 50 1.30 0.69 -0.98
N SER A 51 2.18 -0.28 -1.21
CA SER A 51 3.52 -0.36 -0.62
C SER A 51 4.54 0.15 -1.62
N TYR A 52 5.40 1.06 -1.19
CA TYR A 52 6.44 1.69 -2.00
C TYR A 52 7.82 1.29 -1.49
N ASN A 53 8.77 1.07 -2.38
CA ASN A 53 10.19 0.90 -2.02
C ASN A 53 10.90 2.26 -1.85
N ALA A 54 12.20 2.21 -1.51
CA ALA A 54 13.06 3.39 -1.39
C ALA A 54 13.16 4.26 -2.65
N ASN A 55 12.90 3.70 -3.84
CA ASN A 55 12.90 4.43 -5.12
C ASN A 55 11.52 5.05 -5.44
N ASN A 56 10.56 4.98 -4.51
CA ASN A 56 9.19 5.46 -4.69
C ASN A 56 8.43 4.71 -5.80
N GLU A 57 8.75 3.44 -6.00
CA GLU A 57 8.06 2.51 -6.91
C GLU A 57 7.10 1.64 -6.11
N VAL A 58 5.90 1.39 -6.64
CA VAL A 58 4.94 0.48 -6.00
C VAL A 58 5.44 -0.95 -6.15
N ILE A 59 5.59 -1.64 -5.03
CA ILE A 59 6.04 -3.04 -4.99
C ILE A 59 4.92 -4.00 -4.60
N ASP A 60 3.81 -3.48 -4.06
CA ASP A 60 2.62 -4.26 -3.75
C ASP A 60 1.40 -3.35 -3.52
N TYR A 61 0.21 -3.91 -3.60
CA TYR A 61 -1.04 -3.19 -3.39
C TYR A 61 -2.12 -4.05 -2.72
N TYR A 62 -3.05 -3.35 -2.07
CA TYR A 62 -4.23 -3.93 -1.45
C TYR A 62 -5.42 -3.05 -1.79
N GLN A 63 -6.40 -3.63 -2.48
CA GLN A 63 -7.64 -2.95 -2.84
C GLN A 63 -8.56 -2.90 -1.61
N THR A 64 -8.62 -1.75 -0.96
CA THR A 64 -9.30 -1.59 0.33
C THR A 64 -10.79 -1.31 0.12
N ASP A 65 -11.65 -2.02 0.84
CA ASP A 65 -13.10 -1.72 0.83
C ASP A 65 -13.45 -0.51 1.72
N PRO A 66 -14.66 0.07 1.61
CA PRO A 66 -15.03 1.26 2.38
C PRO A 66 -14.95 1.08 3.90
N GLN A 67 -15.25 -0.11 4.41
CA GLN A 67 -15.19 -0.39 5.85
C GLN A 67 -13.73 -0.45 6.32
N GLN A 68 -12.87 -1.04 5.51
CA GLN A 68 -11.44 -1.10 5.73
C GLN A 68 -10.76 0.27 5.65
N LEU A 69 -11.21 1.16 4.75
CA LEU A 69 -10.72 2.55 4.68
C LEU A 69 -11.03 3.30 5.98
N GLU A 70 -12.24 3.18 6.52
CA GLU A 70 -12.58 3.78 7.82
C GLU A 70 -11.71 3.21 8.96
N MET A 71 -11.36 1.92 8.92
CA MET A 71 -10.43 1.35 9.89
C MET A 71 -9.03 1.97 9.78
N LEU A 72 -8.51 2.18 8.57
CA LEU A 72 -7.20 2.81 8.34
C LEU A 72 -7.17 4.28 8.82
N VAL A 73 -8.22 5.05 8.53
CA VAL A 73 -8.37 6.44 9.02
C VAL A 73 -8.32 6.50 10.55
N ASN A 74 -8.96 5.54 11.22
CA ASN A 74 -8.94 5.49 12.68
C ASN A 74 -7.60 5.01 13.24
N PHE A 75 -6.93 4.12 12.51
CA PHE A 75 -5.68 3.48 12.92
C PHE A 75 -4.49 4.43 12.94
N TRP A 76 -4.34 5.30 11.93
CA TRP A 76 -3.17 6.17 11.85
C TRP A 76 -3.23 7.29 12.91
N PRO A 77 -2.33 7.27 13.92
CA PRO A 77 -2.38 8.19 15.04
C PRO A 77 -1.89 9.61 14.68
N ILE A 78 -1.14 9.76 13.58
CA ILE A 78 -0.49 11.02 13.18
C ILE A 78 -1.36 11.86 12.21
N VAL A 79 -2.51 11.34 11.78
CA VAL A 79 -3.41 12.10 10.91
C VAL A 79 -4.00 13.27 11.71
N THR A 80 -3.57 14.48 11.38
CA THR A 80 -3.98 15.72 12.04
C THR A 80 -5.45 16.07 11.76
N ASP A 81 -6.01 15.59 10.64
CA ASP A 81 -7.40 15.84 10.25
C ASP A 81 -8.08 14.56 9.72
N LYS A 82 -8.64 13.78 10.64
CA LYS A 82 -9.37 12.54 10.30
C LYS A 82 -10.67 12.84 9.54
N ASP A 83 -11.31 13.97 9.79
CA ASP A 83 -12.57 14.32 9.13
C ASP A 83 -12.34 14.69 7.67
N HIS A 84 -11.22 15.37 7.37
CA HIS A 84 -10.79 15.57 5.99
C HIS A 84 -10.54 14.24 5.26
N LEU A 85 -9.85 13.27 5.87
CA LEU A 85 -9.67 11.95 5.25
C LEU A 85 -10.99 11.22 5.01
N ARG A 86 -11.94 11.28 5.96
CA ARG A 86 -13.27 10.71 5.76
C ARG A 86 -14.01 11.35 4.59
N GLN A 87 -13.81 12.66 4.38
CA GLN A 87 -14.40 13.36 3.25
C GLN A 87 -13.79 12.89 1.93
N ILE A 88 -12.47 12.69 1.87
CA ILE A 88 -11.78 12.15 0.70
C ILE A 88 -12.28 10.74 0.37
N PHE A 89 -12.35 9.85 1.36
CA PHE A 89 -12.74 8.45 1.14
C PHE A 89 -14.26 8.22 1.09
N ASN A 90 -15.07 9.27 1.17
CA ASN A 90 -16.52 9.12 1.16
C ASN A 90 -17.02 8.55 -0.17
N GLY A 91 -17.57 7.33 -0.14
CA GLY A 91 -18.06 6.64 -1.33
C GLY A 91 -16.96 6.02 -2.19
N VAL A 92 -15.72 6.01 -1.72
CA VAL A 92 -14.59 5.37 -2.40
C VAL A 92 -14.54 3.87 -2.05
N ASP A 93 -14.32 3.03 -3.06
CA ASP A 93 -14.11 1.59 -2.90
C ASP A 93 -12.94 1.14 -3.79
N GLY A 94 -11.78 0.85 -3.21
CA GLY A 94 -10.57 0.49 -3.96
C GLY A 94 -10.70 -0.80 -4.76
N ARG A 95 -11.70 -1.63 -4.48
CA ARG A 95 -11.96 -2.87 -5.22
C ARG A 95 -12.47 -2.62 -6.64
N VAL A 96 -12.96 -1.41 -6.93
CA VAL A 96 -13.37 -1.03 -8.29
C VAL A 96 -12.18 -0.74 -9.20
N VAL A 97 -10.99 -0.47 -8.61
CA VAL A 97 -9.74 -0.25 -9.36
C VAL A 97 -9.16 -1.60 -9.74
N VAL A 98 -9.59 -2.16 -10.87
CA VAL A 98 -9.21 -3.53 -11.30
C VAL A 98 -8.04 -3.57 -12.27
N ASN A 99 -7.63 -2.43 -12.81
CA ASN A 99 -6.53 -2.37 -13.78
C ASN A 99 -5.19 -2.46 -13.05
N GLU A 100 -4.47 -3.56 -13.25
CA GLU A 100 -3.19 -3.84 -12.59
C GLU A 100 -2.12 -2.79 -12.89
N ASP A 101 -2.08 -2.26 -14.11
CA ASP A 101 -1.13 -1.18 -14.45
C ASP A 101 -1.42 0.08 -13.64
N THR A 102 -2.69 0.44 -13.41
CA THR A 102 -3.07 1.57 -12.53
C THR A 102 -2.81 1.29 -11.05
N LEU A 103 -2.84 0.02 -10.64
CA LEU A 103 -2.53 -0.39 -9.27
C LEU A 103 -1.04 -0.25 -8.97
N LEU A 104 -0.17 -0.62 -9.91
CA LEU A 104 1.30 -0.56 -9.80
C LEU A 104 1.91 0.79 -10.25
N HIS A 105 1.24 1.50 -11.16
CA HIS A 105 1.67 2.78 -11.70
C HIS A 105 0.57 3.83 -11.52
N PRO A 106 0.27 4.23 -10.26
CA PRO A 106 -0.77 5.22 -10.01
C PRO A 106 -0.43 6.57 -10.67
N PRO A 107 -1.43 7.30 -11.18
CA PRO A 107 -1.24 8.68 -11.64
C PRO A 107 -0.68 9.56 -10.52
N GLU A 108 0.01 10.63 -10.90
CA GLU A 108 0.75 11.50 -9.98
C GLU A 108 -0.12 12.07 -8.84
N GLU A 109 -1.40 12.31 -9.11
CA GLU A 109 -2.38 12.78 -8.13
C GLU A 109 -2.67 11.78 -6.99
N LEU A 110 -2.47 10.48 -7.22
CA LEU A 110 -2.64 9.41 -6.23
C LEU A 110 -1.33 9.01 -5.55
N ARG A 111 -0.23 9.69 -5.89
CA ARG A 111 1.07 9.50 -5.24
C ARG A 111 1.19 10.43 -4.04
N PRO A 112 1.96 10.04 -3.01
CA PRO A 112 2.20 10.92 -1.88
C PRO A 112 2.91 12.21 -2.33
N ALA A 113 2.41 13.36 -1.89
CA ALA A 113 2.96 14.67 -2.23
C ALA A 113 4.41 14.88 -1.75
N ALA A 114 4.84 14.13 -0.74
CA ALA A 114 6.22 14.09 -0.26
C ALA A 114 6.56 12.66 0.18
N ILE A 115 7.79 12.22 -0.12
CA ILE A 115 8.31 10.96 0.40
C ILE A 115 8.54 11.16 1.91
N PRO A 116 7.96 10.29 2.77
CA PRO A 116 8.24 10.32 4.20
C PRO A 116 9.75 10.20 4.46
N ALA A 117 10.27 10.84 5.50
CA ALA A 117 11.68 10.70 5.83
C ALA A 117 11.99 9.22 6.17
N PRO A 118 13.18 8.69 5.83
CA PRO A 118 13.55 7.33 6.20
C PRO A 118 13.39 7.12 7.71
N GLY A 119 12.63 6.09 8.11
CA GLY A 119 12.31 5.83 9.52
C GLY A 119 11.19 6.68 10.13
N SER A 120 10.54 7.59 9.38
CA SER A 120 9.32 8.26 9.80
C SER A 120 8.11 7.34 9.57
N SER A 121 8.07 6.22 10.29
CA SER A 121 6.88 5.39 10.32
C SER A 121 5.76 6.19 10.99
N SER A 122 4.70 6.51 10.23
CA SER A 122 3.45 7.02 10.80
C SER A 122 2.69 5.96 11.60
N ILE A 123 3.15 4.71 11.55
CA ILE A 123 2.77 3.63 12.45
C ILE A 123 3.59 3.80 13.72
N ASP A 124 2.95 4.00 14.86
CA ASP A 124 3.60 3.95 16.16
C ASP A 124 4.44 2.66 16.24
N PRO A 125 5.78 2.72 16.41
CA PRO A 125 6.61 1.53 16.51
C PRO A 125 6.16 0.61 17.64
N ALA A 126 5.48 1.11 18.68
CA ALA A 126 4.87 0.27 19.71
C ALA A 126 3.72 -0.62 19.19
N LEU A 127 3.10 -0.31 18.05
CA LEU A 127 2.12 -1.17 17.38
C LEU A 127 2.80 -2.30 16.57
N LEU A 128 4.06 -2.10 16.17
CA LEU A 128 4.90 -3.14 15.55
C LEU A 128 5.63 -3.98 16.61
N GLU A 129 5.98 -3.37 17.75
CA GLU A 129 6.79 -3.95 18.84
C GLU A 129 5.96 -4.58 19.98
N LYS A 130 4.62 -4.44 20.01
CA LYS A 130 3.73 -5.14 20.97
C LYS A 130 3.63 -6.66 20.75
N ARG A 131 4.77 -7.32 20.56
CA ARG A 131 4.93 -8.76 20.64
C ARG A 131 6.20 -9.11 21.41
N ASP A 132 6.27 -8.68 22.67
CA ASP A 132 6.91 -9.53 23.66
C ASP A 132 5.87 -10.56 24.15
N VAL A 133 6.06 -11.78 23.64
CA VAL A 133 5.89 -13.05 24.37
C VAL A 133 4.50 -13.33 24.97
N VAL A 134 3.70 -14.13 24.24
CA VAL A 134 3.22 -15.51 24.53
C VAL A 134 2.10 -15.84 23.54
#